data_AF-A0A1F4AN27-F1
#
_entry.id   AF-A0A1F4AN27-F1
#
_cell.length_a   1.000
_cell.length_b   1.000
_cell.length_c   1.000
_cell.angle_alpha   90.00
_cell.angle_beta   90.00
_cell.angle_gamma   90.00
#
_symmetry.space_group_name_H-M   'P 1'
#
loop_
_entity.id
_entity.type
_entity.pdbx_description
1 polymer ?
#
loop_
_entity_poly.entity_id
_entity_poly.type
_entity_poly.pdbx_seq_one_letter_code
_entity_poly.pdbx_strand_id
1 'polypeptide(L)'
;MSGLMDVISYGLGTVVGFVMIAALVVWFVQDISQKKHAVLRNYPVIGRLRYFFESQGEYFRQYLFMNDREEMPFDRSTRGWVYRLAKAEGGVIGFALPSMEERAAPERLRRR
;
A
#
# COMPACT_ATOMS: atom_id res chain seq x y z
N MET A 1 -52.58 15.73 12.33
CA MET A 1 -51.49 14.85 12.83
C MET A 1 -50.13 15.15 12.20
N SER A 2 -50.04 16.00 11.16
CA SER A 2 -48.77 16.38 10.50
C SER A 2 -47.92 17.36 11.31
N GLY A 3 -48.51 18.43 11.85
CA GLY A 3 -47.74 19.49 12.53
C GLY A 3 -46.96 19.04 13.77
N LEU A 4 -47.44 18.04 14.52
CA LEU A 4 -46.72 17.50 15.68
C LEU A 4 -45.46 16.73 15.25
N MET A 5 -45.56 15.95 14.17
CA MET A 5 -44.43 15.19 13.63
C MET A 5 -43.38 16.11 13.00
N ASP A 6 -43.80 17.21 12.39
CA ASP A 6 -42.89 18.22 11.86
C ASP A 6 -42.08 18.89 12.97
N VAL A 7 -42.73 19.36 14.04
CA VAL A 7 -42.03 19.99 15.18
C VAL A 7 -41.03 19.03 15.84
N ILE A 8 -41.39 17.75 15.99
CA ILE A 8 -40.49 16.74 16.55
C ILE A 8 -39.29 16.52 15.63
N SER A 9 -39.50 16.41 14.31
CA SER A 9 -38.39 16.15 13.37
C SER A 9 -37.40 17.31 13.26
N TYR A 10 -37.87 18.55 13.19
CA TYR A 10 -37.01 19.74 13.19
C TYR A 10 -36.29 19.93 14.54
N GLY A 11 -36.97 19.64 15.65
CA GLY A 11 -36.36 19.64 17.00
C GLY A 11 -35.25 18.59 17.13
N LEU A 12 -35.49 17.38 16.62
CA LEU A 12 -34.50 16.32 16.66
C LEU A 12 -33.30 16.62 15.74
N GLY A 13 -33.56 17.16 14.55
CA GLY A 13 -32.51 17.57 13.61
C GLY A 13 -31.62 18.69 14.15
N THR A 14 -32.19 19.68 14.83
CA THR A 14 -31.41 20.76 15.46
C THR A 14 -30.57 20.26 16.62
N VAL A 15 -31.10 19.40 17.48
CA VAL A 15 -30.33 18.77 18.57
C VAL A 15 -29.17 17.94 18.02
N VAL A 16 -29.41 17.11 17.00
CA VAL A 16 -28.35 16.33 16.33
C VAL A 16 -27.28 17.26 15.73
N GLY A 17 -27.69 18.36 15.09
CA GLY A 17 -26.76 19.36 14.56
C GLY A 17 -25.88 19.98 15.66
N PHE A 18 -26.46 20.36 16.79
CA PHE A 18 -25.71 20.91 17.92
C PHE A 18 -24.77 19.89 18.55
N VAL A 19 -25.20 18.62 18.69
CA VAL A 19 -24.35 17.53 19.20
C VAL A 19 -23.15 17.30 18.27
N MET A 20 -23.38 17.28 16.96
CA MET A 20 -22.32 17.15 15.96
C MET A 20 -21.31 18.30 16.05
N ILE A 21 -21.78 19.55 16.15
CA ILE A 21 -20.91 20.72 16.29
C ILE A 21 -20.13 20.66 17.61
N ALA A 22 -20.78 20.32 18.71
CA ALA A 22 -20.13 20.19 20.01
C ALA A 22 -19.03 19.12 20.00
N ALA A 23 -19.28 17.97 19.36
CA ALA A 23 -18.29 16.91 19.20
C ALA A 23 -17.07 17.39 18.42
N LEU A 24 -17.27 18.12 17.31
CA LEU A 24 -16.17 18.71 16.53
C LEU A 24 -15.35 19.72 17.33
N VAL A 25 -16.00 20.56 18.13
CA VAL A 25 -15.32 21.54 18.98
C VAL A 25 -14.50 20.84 20.06
N VAL A 26 -15.05 19.83 20.73
CA VAL A 26 -14.30 19.03 21.72
C VAL A 26 -13.07 18.40 21.07
N TRP A 27 -13.22 17.84 19.87
CA TRP A 27 -12.11 17.20 19.17
C TRP A 27 -11.02 18.19 18.77
N PHE A 28 -11.43 19.38 18.32
CA PHE A 28 -10.53 20.50 18.02
C PHE A 28 -9.75 20.97 19.26
N VAL A 29 -10.44 21.10 20.40
CA VAL A 29 -9.81 21.49 21.68
C VAL A 29 -8.81 20.41 22.13
N GLN A 30 -9.13 19.13 21.96
CA GLN A 30 -8.21 18.03 22.25
C GLN A 30 -6.94 18.10 21.39
N ASP A 31 -7.07 18.36 20.08
CA ASP A 31 -5.94 18.47 19.17
C ASP A 31 -5.01 19.64 19.53
N ILE A 32 -5.55 20.79 19.96
CA ILE A 32 -4.75 21.95 20.41
C ILE A 32 -4.10 21.70 21.78
N SER A 33 -4.83 21.07 22.71
CA SER A 33 -4.35 20.83 24.07
C SER A 33 -3.23 19.77 24.13
N GLN A 34 -3.14 18.91 23.11
CA GLN A 34 -2.12 17.86 23.05
C GLN A 34 -0.70 18.44 22.94
N LYS A 35 0.16 18.16 23.93
CA LYS A 35 1.57 18.60 23.94
C LYS A 35 2.52 17.71 23.14
N LYS A 36 2.07 16.53 22.70
CA LYS A 36 2.90 15.49 22.07
C LYS A 36 3.30 15.83 20.62
N HIS A 37 2.39 16.46 19.86
CA HIS A 37 2.60 16.72 18.45
C HIS A 37 2.50 18.23 18.17
N ALA A 38 3.66 18.88 18.04
CA ALA A 38 3.74 20.33 17.79
C ALA A 38 3.01 20.78 16.51
N VAL A 39 2.95 19.90 15.49
CA VAL A 39 2.25 20.18 14.22
C VAL A 39 0.74 20.19 14.39
N LEU A 40 0.15 19.23 15.14
CA LEU A 40 -1.29 19.24 15.44
C LEU A 40 -1.70 20.46 16.26
N ARG A 41 -0.81 20.93 17.15
CA ARG A 41 -1.07 22.10 17.99
C ARG A 41 -1.11 23.41 17.20
N ASN A 42 -0.19 23.59 16.24
CA ASN A 42 -0.11 24.82 15.43
C ASN A 42 -1.12 24.82 14.28
N TYR A 43 -1.45 23.65 13.73
CA TYR A 43 -2.40 23.48 12.64
C TYR A 43 -3.41 22.39 12.98
N PRO A 44 -4.33 22.67 13.93
CA PRO A 44 -5.40 21.74 14.25
C PRO A 44 -6.22 21.44 12.98
N VAL A 45 -6.73 20.21 12.87
CA VAL A 45 -7.42 19.68 11.67
C VAL A 45 -6.50 19.44 10.47
N ILE A 46 -5.78 20.45 9.97
CA ILE A 46 -4.91 20.33 8.78
C ILE A 46 -3.72 19.39 9.07
N GLY A 47 -3.18 19.42 10.29
CA GLY A 47 -2.12 18.53 10.74
C GLY A 47 -2.50 17.05 10.62
N ARG A 48 -3.77 16.68 10.90
CA ARG A 48 -4.25 15.29 10.75
C ARG A 48 -4.18 14.82 9.30
N LEU A 49 -4.49 15.68 8.34
CA LEU A 49 -4.38 15.33 6.91
C LEU A 49 -2.95 14.95 6.56
N ARG A 50 -1.96 15.70 7.04
CA ARG A 50 -0.54 15.35 6.84
C ARG A 50 -0.24 13.93 7.34
N TYR A 51 -0.58 13.60 8.58
CA TYR A 51 -0.31 12.27 9.14
C TYR A 51 -1.09 11.17 8.43
N PHE A 52 -2.32 11.47 7.99
CA PHE A 52 -3.09 10.56 7.17
C PHE A 52 -2.38 10.27 5.84
N PHE A 53 -1.98 11.30 5.10
CA PHE A 53 -1.23 11.15 3.85
C PHE A 53 0.15 10.51 4.03
N GLU A 54 0.81 10.73 5.15
CA GLU A 54 2.08 10.08 5.47
C GLU A 54 1.91 8.55 5.56
N SER A 55 0.86 8.08 6.23
CA SER A 55 0.56 6.64 6.29
C SER A 55 0.18 6.06 4.92
N GLN A 56 -0.64 6.77 4.14
CA GLN A 56 -1.06 6.28 2.82
C GLN A 56 0.05 6.33 1.77
N GLY A 57 0.94 7.33 1.85
CA GLY A 57 2.09 7.49 0.97
C GLY A 57 3.05 6.30 1.03
N GLU A 58 3.20 5.67 2.20
CA GLU A 58 4.02 4.47 2.33
C GLU A 58 3.44 3.29 1.52
N TYR A 59 2.15 3.03 1.67
CA TYR A 59 1.48 1.98 0.90
C TYR A 59 1.48 2.27 -0.59
N PHE A 60 1.29 3.52 -1.01
CA PHE A 60 1.36 3.89 -2.42
C PHE A 60 2.74 3.62 -3.03
N ARG A 61 3.82 3.85 -2.28
CA ARG A 61 5.17 3.49 -2.77
C ARG A 61 5.33 2.00 -2.98
N GLN A 62 4.82 1.20 -2.06
CA GLN A 62 4.88 -0.24 -2.17
C GLN A 62 4.04 -0.76 -3.35
N TYR A 63 2.80 -0.31 -3.53
CA TYR A 63 1.93 -0.84 -4.58
C TYR A 63 2.22 -0.30 -5.98
N LEU A 64 2.63 0.97 -6.10
CA LEU A 64 2.83 1.60 -7.42
C LEU A 64 4.26 1.47 -7.93
N PHE A 65 5.25 1.33 -7.05
CA PHE A 65 6.67 1.36 -7.43
C PHE A 65 7.46 0.12 -7.04
N MET A 66 7.05 -0.64 -6.01
CA MET A 66 7.69 -1.94 -5.75
C MET A 66 7.01 -2.99 -6.62
N ASN A 67 7.72 -3.43 -7.66
CA ASN A 67 7.28 -4.56 -8.47
C ASN A 67 7.62 -5.86 -7.72
N ASP A 68 6.68 -6.82 -7.65
CA ASP A 68 6.86 -8.09 -6.91
C ASP A 68 8.17 -8.80 -7.23
N ARG A 69 8.72 -8.60 -8.44
CA ARG A 69 9.92 -9.27 -8.95
C ARG A 69 11.24 -8.59 -8.62
N GLU A 70 11.23 -7.39 -8.05
CA GLU A 70 12.48 -6.65 -7.75
C GLU A 70 13.20 -7.17 -6.50
N GLU A 71 12.47 -7.80 -5.57
CA GLU A 71 13.04 -8.43 -4.36
C GLU A 71 13.30 -9.94 -4.53
N MET A 72 12.90 -10.53 -5.67
CA MET A 72 13.08 -11.96 -5.90
C MET A 72 14.52 -12.29 -6.31
N PRO A 73 15.10 -13.40 -5.81
CA PRO A 73 16.42 -13.84 -6.25
C PRO A 73 16.42 -14.12 -7.75
N PHE A 74 17.55 -13.86 -8.42
CA PHE A 74 17.73 -14.12 -9.86
C PHE A 74 17.18 -15.50 -10.25
N ASP A 75 16.44 -15.55 -11.35
CA ASP A 75 15.89 -16.80 -11.86
C ASP A 75 17.01 -17.83 -12.11
N ARG A 76 16.66 -19.12 -12.00
CA ARG A 76 17.61 -20.21 -12.19
C ARG A 76 18.21 -20.18 -13.61
N SER A 77 17.42 -19.78 -14.61
CA SER A 77 17.90 -19.63 -15.99
C SER A 77 18.93 -18.50 -16.12
N THR A 78 18.69 -17.36 -15.49
CA THR A 78 19.62 -16.21 -15.45
C THR A 78 20.93 -16.59 -14.79
N ARG A 79 20.88 -17.28 -13.64
CA ARG A 79 22.08 -17.78 -12.95
C ARG A 79 22.89 -18.74 -13.82
N GLY A 80 22.21 -19.69 -14.47
CA GLY A 80 22.84 -20.63 -15.40
C GLY A 80 23.51 -19.94 -16.59
N TRP A 81 22.87 -18.91 -17.15
CA TRP A 81 23.42 -18.11 -18.23
C TRP A 81 24.71 -17.36 -17.80
N VAL A 82 24.71 -16.72 -16.62
CA VAL A 82 25.89 -16.03 -16.07
C VAL A 82 27.07 -16.99 -15.88
N TYR A 83 26.83 -18.20 -15.35
CA TYR A 83 27.91 -19.17 -15.14
C TYR A 83 28.56 -19.65 -16.44
N ARG A 84 27.80 -19.80 -17.52
CA ARG A 84 28.34 -20.19 -18.83
C ARG A 84 29.20 -19.09 -19.45
N LEU A 85 28.75 -17.85 -19.33
CA LEU A 85 29.55 -16.68 -19.72
C LEU A 85 30.87 -16.64 -18.95
N ALA A 86 30.84 -16.87 -17.64
CA ALA A 86 32.04 -16.91 -16.81
C ALA A 86 33.01 -18.04 -17.19
N LYS A 87 32.50 -19.17 -17.70
CA LYS A 87 33.31 -20.30 -18.19
C LYS A 87 33.73 -20.20 -19.66
N ALA A 88 33.45 -19.08 -20.33
CA ALA A 88 33.67 -18.90 -21.77
C ALA A 88 32.95 -19.94 -22.66
N GLU A 89 31.84 -20.52 -22.18
CA GLU A 89 31.04 -21.53 -22.90
C GLU A 89 30.00 -20.90 -23.87
N GLY A 90 30.01 -19.58 -24.02
CA GLY A 90 29.13 -18.81 -24.91
C GLY A 90 27.74 -18.52 -24.32
N GLY A 91 27.24 -17.29 -24.52
CA GLY A 91 25.98 -16.80 -23.92
C GLY A 91 24.74 -16.88 -24.82
N VAL A 92 24.88 -17.30 -26.08
CA VAL A 92 23.75 -17.30 -27.02
C VAL A 92 22.90 -18.54 -26.81
N ILE A 93 21.65 -18.34 -26.37
CA ILE A 93 20.64 -19.39 -26.26
C ILE A 93 19.59 -19.06 -27.33
N GLY A 94 19.39 -19.97 -28.29
CA GLY A 94 18.34 -19.82 -29.29
C GLY A 94 16.96 -19.98 -28.66
N PHE A 95 15.97 -19.23 -29.15
CA PHE A 95 14.60 -19.19 -28.62
C PHE A 95 13.91 -20.57 -28.54
N ALA A 96 14.30 -21.52 -29.39
CA ALA A 96 13.78 -22.88 -29.41
C ALA A 96 14.64 -23.88 -28.61
N LEU A 97 15.72 -23.45 -27.96
CA LEU A 97 16.50 -24.36 -27.12
C LEU A 97 15.77 -24.63 -25.81
N PRO A 98 15.73 -25.90 -25.36
CA PRO A 98 15.14 -26.24 -24.07
C PRO A 98 15.86 -25.51 -22.95
N SER A 99 15.10 -25.15 -21.91
CA SER A 99 15.63 -24.47 -20.73
C SER A 99 16.78 -25.26 -20.12
N MET A 100 17.73 -24.59 -19.47
CA MET A 100 18.95 -25.25 -18.94
C MET A 100 18.64 -26.40 -17.97
N GLU A 101 17.50 -26.33 -17.28
CA GLU A 101 16.92 -27.38 -16.43
C GLU A 101 16.80 -28.71 -17.19
N GLU A 102 16.27 -28.66 -18.41
CA GLU A 102 15.98 -29.83 -19.25
C GLU A 102 17.25 -30.44 -19.89
N ARG A 103 18.35 -29.67 -19.94
CA ARG A 103 19.67 -30.17 -20.34
C ARG A 103 20.38 -30.96 -19.24
N ALA A 104 20.20 -30.56 -17.98
CA ALA A 104 20.83 -31.20 -16.83
C ALA A 104 20.06 -32.45 -16.33
N ALA A 105 18.84 -32.67 -16.81
CA ALA A 105 18.03 -33.81 -16.42
C ALA A 105 18.64 -35.15 -16.91
N PRO A 106 18.75 -36.17 -16.04
CA PRO A 106 19.24 -37.48 -16.45
C PRO A 106 18.36 -38.09 -17.53
N GLU A 107 18.97 -38.81 -18.49
CA GLU A 107 18.30 -39.35 -19.69
C GLU A 107 17.07 -40.20 -19.42
N ARG A 108 16.94 -40.74 -18.20
CA ARG A 108 15.79 -41.52 -17.73
C ARG A 108 14.49 -40.70 -17.68
N LEU A 109 14.56 -39.37 -17.59
CA LEU A 109 13.40 -38.47 -17.53
C LEU A 109 12.99 -37.91 -18.89
N ARG A 110 13.81 -38.05 -19.94
CA ARG A 110 13.54 -37.54 -21.30
C ARG A 110 12.60 -38.42 -22.13
N ARG A 111 12.29 -39.63 -21.66
CA ARG A 111 11.35 -40.56 -22.30
C ARG A 111 10.05 -40.68 -21.48
N ARG A 112 9.30 -39.59 -21.34
CA ARG A 112 7.89 -39.63 -20.96
C ARG A 112 7.13 -38.51 -21.66
#